data_AF-A0A428X898-F1
#
_entry.id   AF-A0A428X898-F1
#
_cell.length_a   1.000
_cell.length_b   1.000
_cell.length_c   1.000
_cell.angle_alpha   90.00
_cell.angle_beta   90.00
_cell.angle_gamma   90.00
#
_symmetry.space_group_name_H-M   'P 1'
#
loop_
_entity.id
_entity.type
_entity.pdbx_description
1 polymer ?
#
loop_
_entity_poly.entity_id
_entity_poly.type
_entity_poly.pdbx_seq_one_letter_code
_entity_poly.pdbx_strand_id
1 'polypeptide(L)'
;MTDRGEQLGERLRGLRLAGIAGQPVLQSSVAQALQKSVPLISSWEKGKAMPSEEWLHAYARFFATPRSFVDGRPRLLPLEDLRGDELDRCERLFQELLELRSVPKAPDDSMVRSPWEGMWHFADRSPITVVCAGLPVELRPSQALSTPESPDYVALDAYADLDALLELHSHVYAANPGVSVHHTLSDGLTSEDVTNHLVL
;
A
#
# COMPACT_ATOMS: atom_id res chain seq x y z
N MET A 1 2.95 -1.01 -23.35
CA MET A 1 3.01 0.01 -22.28
C MET A 1 3.36 -0.75 -21.02
N THR A 2 4.63 -0.75 -20.61
CA THR A 2 5.09 -1.50 -19.42
C THR A 2 4.40 -0.93 -18.18
N ASP A 3 3.79 -1.80 -17.39
CA ASP A 3 3.08 -1.42 -16.18
C ASP A 3 4.04 -0.69 -15.22
N ARG A 4 3.64 0.45 -14.63
CA ARG A 4 4.56 1.24 -13.78
C ARG A 4 4.98 0.47 -12.54
N GLY A 5 4.12 -0.43 -12.05
CA GLY A 5 4.49 -1.32 -10.98
C GLY A 5 5.65 -2.24 -11.36
N GLU A 6 5.64 -2.72 -12.60
CA GLU A 6 6.74 -3.49 -13.18
C GLU A 6 8.02 -2.65 -13.29
N GLN A 7 7.94 -1.39 -13.74
CA GLN A 7 9.10 -0.47 -13.82
C GLN A 7 9.71 -0.18 -12.44
N LEU A 8 8.86 0.09 -11.43
CA LEU A 8 9.32 0.29 -10.05
C LEU A 8 9.95 -0.99 -9.50
N GLY A 9 9.30 -2.14 -9.70
CA GLY A 9 9.81 -3.44 -9.27
C GLY A 9 11.16 -3.78 -9.90
N GLU A 10 11.32 -3.53 -11.20
CA GLU A 10 12.59 -3.65 -11.92
C GLU A 10 13.66 -2.73 -11.34
N ARG A 11 13.30 -1.48 -11.00
CA ARG A 11 14.25 -0.54 -10.39
C ARG A 11 14.71 -1.00 -9.01
N LEU A 12 13.80 -1.43 -8.14
CA LEU A 12 14.11 -1.98 -6.82
C LEU A 12 15.03 -3.21 -6.94
N ARG A 13 14.69 -4.12 -7.84
CA ARG A 13 15.52 -5.29 -8.15
C ARG A 13 16.89 -4.87 -8.69
N GLY A 14 16.94 -3.84 -9.52
CA GLY A 14 18.16 -3.26 -10.06
C GLY A 14 19.10 -2.73 -8.98
N LEU A 15 18.58 -2.02 -7.98
CA LEU A 15 19.35 -1.57 -6.81
C LEU A 15 19.94 -2.75 -6.05
N ARG A 16 19.14 -3.80 -5.84
CA ARG A 16 19.59 -5.01 -5.16
C ARG A 16 20.69 -5.76 -5.92
N LEU A 17 20.59 -5.84 -7.24
CA LEU A 17 21.58 -6.50 -8.09
C LEU A 17 22.86 -5.68 -8.27
N ALA A 18 22.74 -4.36 -8.41
CA ALA A 18 23.88 -3.43 -8.39
C ALA A 18 24.60 -3.48 -7.04
N GLY A 19 23.84 -3.74 -5.98
CA GLY A 19 24.37 -4.04 -4.67
C GLY A 19 24.83 -2.81 -3.91
N ILE A 20 25.35 -3.06 -2.71
CA ILE A 20 25.95 -2.03 -1.85
C ILE A 20 27.46 -2.21 -1.92
N ALA A 21 28.19 -1.14 -2.27
CA ALA A 21 29.63 -1.19 -2.53
C ALA A 21 30.06 -2.28 -3.55
N GLY A 22 29.20 -2.58 -4.52
CA GLY A 22 29.43 -3.60 -5.55
C GLY A 22 29.13 -5.04 -5.12
N GLN A 23 28.60 -5.26 -3.91
CA GLN A 23 28.15 -6.57 -3.44
C GLN A 23 26.64 -6.74 -3.61
N PRO A 24 26.18 -7.68 -4.44
CA PRO A 24 24.75 -7.96 -4.61
C PRO A 24 24.10 -8.32 -3.29
N VAL A 25 22.91 -7.76 -3.04
CA VAL A 25 22.17 -8.01 -1.80
C VAL A 25 21.08 -9.06 -2.05
N LEU A 26 20.80 -9.92 -1.07
CA LEU A 26 19.71 -10.90 -1.15
C LEU A 26 18.37 -10.26 -0.74
N GLN A 27 17.25 -10.78 -1.27
CA GLN A 27 15.91 -10.33 -0.84
C GLN A 27 15.72 -10.54 0.66
N SER A 28 16.26 -11.63 1.23
CA SER A 28 16.26 -11.90 2.66
C SER A 28 17.01 -10.85 3.48
N SER A 29 18.10 -10.30 2.95
CA SER A 29 18.87 -9.26 3.64
C SER A 29 18.12 -7.92 3.65
N VAL A 30 17.47 -7.57 2.54
CA VAL A 30 16.60 -6.39 2.46
C VAL A 30 15.41 -6.54 3.39
N ALA A 31 14.77 -7.71 3.38
CA ALA A 31 13.66 -8.05 4.28
C ALA A 31 14.08 -7.92 5.76
N GLN A 32 15.27 -8.41 6.11
CA GLN A 32 15.82 -8.29 7.46
C GLN A 32 16.07 -6.83 7.87
N ALA A 33 16.69 -6.01 7.00
CA ALA A 33 16.92 -4.59 7.30
C ALA A 33 15.62 -3.81 7.49
N LEU A 34 14.60 -4.10 6.69
CA LEU A 34 13.30 -3.44 6.72
C LEU A 34 12.32 -4.06 7.73
N GLN A 35 12.70 -5.15 8.40
CA GLN A 35 11.84 -5.95 9.29
C GLN A 35 10.53 -6.39 8.61
N LYS A 36 10.64 -6.86 7.36
CA LYS A 36 9.53 -7.36 6.54
C LYS A 36 9.75 -8.82 6.12
N SER A 37 8.71 -9.40 5.53
CA SER A 37 8.78 -10.75 4.99
C SER A 37 9.43 -10.77 3.61
N VAL A 38 10.20 -11.81 3.31
CA VAL A 38 10.82 -12.02 1.98
C VAL A 38 9.78 -12.06 0.85
N PRO A 39 8.59 -12.69 1.02
CA PRO A 39 7.53 -12.64 0.02
C PRO A 39 7.07 -11.23 -0.33
N LEU A 40 7.01 -10.30 0.65
CA LEU A 40 6.61 -8.92 0.41
C LEU A 40 7.63 -8.18 -0.46
N ILE A 41 8.93 -8.33 -0.16
CA ILE A 41 10.02 -7.79 -0.99
C ILE A 41 9.95 -8.36 -2.42
N SER A 42 9.68 -9.67 -2.55
CA SER A 42 9.50 -10.32 -3.84
C SER A 42 8.28 -9.79 -4.61
N SER A 43 7.19 -9.46 -3.92
CA SER A 43 5.99 -8.87 -4.51
C SER A 43 6.27 -7.48 -5.07
N TRP A 44 6.98 -6.65 -4.31
CA TRP A 44 7.43 -5.32 -4.76
C TRP A 44 8.37 -5.40 -5.97
N GLU A 45 9.39 -6.27 -5.94
CA GLU A 45 10.34 -6.44 -7.06
C GLU A 45 9.68 -7.00 -8.34
N LYS A 46 8.50 -7.62 -8.22
CA LYS A 46 7.71 -8.12 -9.36
C LYS A 46 6.62 -7.14 -9.80
N GLY A 47 6.51 -5.98 -9.15
CA GLY A 47 5.46 -5.01 -9.44
C GLY A 47 4.04 -5.44 -9.05
N LYS A 48 3.91 -6.54 -8.29
CA LYS A 48 2.60 -7.10 -7.89
C LYS A 48 1.95 -6.34 -6.74
N ALA A 49 2.75 -5.68 -5.91
CA ALA A 49 2.29 -4.83 -4.82
C ALA A 49 3.05 -3.51 -4.86
N MET A 50 2.38 -2.41 -4.51
CA MET A 50 3.01 -1.09 -4.43
C MET A 50 3.57 -0.83 -3.02
N PRO A 51 4.88 -0.54 -2.88
CA PRO A 51 5.41 -0.06 -1.61
C PRO A 51 4.87 1.36 -1.31
N SER A 52 4.64 1.63 -0.02
CA SER A 52 4.31 2.97 0.46
C SER A 52 5.53 3.90 0.37
N GLU A 53 5.29 5.21 0.50
CA GLU A 53 6.35 6.23 0.49
C GLU A 53 7.37 6.00 1.62
N GLU A 54 6.91 5.66 2.82
CA GLU A 54 7.77 5.30 3.95
C GLU A 54 8.72 4.14 3.60
N TRP A 55 8.22 3.13 2.90
CA TRP A 55 9.03 1.97 2.49
C TRP A 55 10.02 2.32 1.38
N LEU A 56 9.65 3.16 0.43
CA LEU A 56 10.57 3.66 -0.58
C LEU A 56 11.71 4.46 0.05
N HIS A 57 11.40 5.28 1.04
CA HIS A 57 12.41 6.04 1.78
C HIS A 57 13.35 5.11 2.57
N ALA A 58 12.81 4.08 3.23
CA ALA A 58 13.61 3.08 3.91
C ALA A 58 14.51 2.27 2.93
N TYR A 59 13.99 1.95 1.74
CA TYR A 59 14.74 1.29 0.67
C TYR A 59 15.89 2.20 0.18
N ALA A 60 15.60 3.47 -0.09
CA ALA A 60 16.59 4.46 -0.49
C ALA A 60 17.69 4.61 0.56
N ARG A 61 17.33 4.74 1.85
CA ARG A 61 18.28 4.80 2.98
C ARG A 61 19.17 3.57 3.05
N PHE A 62 18.59 2.39 2.88
CA PHE A 62 19.35 1.14 2.91
C PHE A 62 20.42 1.10 1.81
N PHE A 63 20.09 1.51 0.58
CA PHE A 63 21.02 1.50 -0.55
C PHE A 63 21.90 2.76 -0.67
N ALA A 64 21.61 3.83 0.08
CA ALA A 64 22.36 5.08 0.02
C ALA A 64 23.77 4.98 0.61
N THR A 65 23.97 4.10 1.60
CA THR A 65 25.25 3.98 2.31
C THR A 65 25.82 2.56 2.28
N PRO A 66 27.14 2.41 2.02
CA PRO A 66 27.87 1.16 2.26
C PRO A 66 27.71 0.61 3.67
N ARG A 67 27.49 1.48 4.65
CA ARG A 67 27.42 1.14 6.08
C ARG A 67 26.16 0.36 6.43
N SER A 68 25.16 0.34 5.56
CA SER A 68 23.94 -0.46 5.71
C SER A 68 24.19 -1.96 5.50
N PHE A 69 25.31 -2.33 4.90
CA PHE A 69 25.65 -3.72 4.63
C PHE A 69 27.14 -3.97 4.91
N VAL A 70 27.44 -4.37 6.14
CA VAL A 70 28.80 -4.63 6.62
C VAL A 70 28.93 -6.09 7.00
N ASP A 71 29.94 -6.79 6.46
CA ASP A 71 30.21 -8.21 6.74
C ASP A 71 29.00 -9.14 6.49
N GLY A 72 28.19 -8.84 5.47
CA GLY A 72 26.98 -9.59 5.14
C GLY A 72 25.81 -9.37 6.11
N ARG A 73 25.93 -8.44 7.06
CA ARG A 73 24.88 -8.10 8.01
C ARG A 73 24.12 -6.85 7.54
N PRO A 74 22.84 -7.00 7.16
CA PRO A 74 22.03 -5.87 6.76
C PRO A 74 21.56 -5.10 8.01
N ARG A 75 21.70 -3.78 7.97
CA ARG A 75 21.16 -2.87 8.97
C ARG A 75 20.64 -1.61 8.29
N LEU A 76 19.54 -1.08 8.80
CA LEU A 76 19.02 0.21 8.37
C LEU A 76 19.54 1.28 9.33
N LEU A 77 20.41 2.17 8.83
CA LEU A 77 20.89 3.29 9.65
C LEU A 77 19.79 4.34 9.80
N PRO A 78 19.60 4.93 11.01
CA PRO A 78 18.80 6.14 11.23
C PRO A 78 19.16 7.26 10.24
N LEU A 79 18.20 8.11 9.88
CA LEU A 79 18.45 9.22 8.95
C LEU A 79 19.50 10.19 9.51
N GLU A 80 19.45 10.43 10.82
CA GLU A 80 20.40 11.25 11.58
C GLU A 80 21.86 10.73 11.55
N ASP A 81 22.05 9.44 11.28
CA ASP A 81 23.37 8.81 11.23
C ASP A 81 24.01 8.81 9.82
N LEU A 82 23.26 9.28 8.83
CA LEU A 82 23.74 9.45 7.45
C LEU A 82 24.57 10.73 7.33
N ARG A 83 25.67 10.63 6.59
CA ARG A 83 26.53 11.76 6.25
C ARG A 83 25.95 12.54 5.07
N GLY A 84 26.42 13.78 4.84
CA GLY A 84 25.87 14.65 3.79
C GLY A 84 25.81 14.01 2.40
N ASP A 85 26.86 13.30 1.98
CA ASP A 85 26.89 12.57 0.71
C ASP A 85 25.93 11.37 0.68
N GLU A 86 25.75 10.71 1.82
CA GLU A 86 24.81 9.59 2.00
C GLU A 86 23.35 10.10 2.01
N LEU A 87 23.10 11.27 2.62
CA LEU A 87 21.81 11.96 2.61
C LEU A 87 21.44 12.40 1.20
N ASP A 88 22.34 13.07 0.48
CA ASP A 88 22.11 13.50 -0.91
C ASP A 88 21.82 12.31 -1.83
N ARG A 89 22.49 11.18 -1.61
CA ARG A 89 22.21 9.95 -2.36
C ARG A 89 20.86 9.35 -1.95
N CYS A 90 20.54 9.34 -0.66
CA CYS A 90 19.27 8.86 -0.15
C CYS A 90 18.11 9.66 -0.74
N GLU A 91 18.16 10.99 -0.68
CA GLU A 91 17.12 11.85 -1.22
C GLU A 91 16.96 11.67 -2.73
N ARG A 92 18.06 11.61 -3.49
CA ARG A 92 17.98 11.37 -4.94
C ARG A 92 17.36 10.02 -5.28
N LEU A 93 17.76 8.96 -4.58
CA LEU A 93 17.16 7.62 -4.78
C LEU A 93 15.69 7.61 -4.37
N PHE A 94 15.34 8.29 -3.29
CA PHE A 94 13.97 8.37 -2.82
C PHE A 94 13.08 9.11 -3.82
N GLN A 95 13.52 10.27 -4.33
CA GLN A 95 12.80 11.02 -5.36
C GLN A 95 12.63 10.21 -6.64
N GLU A 96 13.70 9.53 -7.10
CA GLU A 96 13.63 8.65 -8.27
C GLU A 96 12.57 7.54 -8.08
N LEU A 97 12.57 6.86 -6.93
CA LEU A 97 11.61 5.81 -6.64
C LEU A 97 10.18 6.36 -6.50
N LEU A 98 10.03 7.56 -5.97
CA LEU A 98 8.74 8.24 -5.84
C LEU A 98 8.19 8.65 -7.21
N GLU A 99 9.02 9.17 -8.10
CA GLU A 99 8.65 9.48 -9.49
C GLU A 99 8.17 8.24 -10.24
N LEU A 100 8.87 7.11 -10.10
CA LEU A 100 8.49 5.83 -10.69
C LEU A 100 7.17 5.28 -10.12
N ARG A 101 6.88 5.57 -8.85
CA ARG A 101 5.59 5.26 -8.20
C ARG A 101 4.48 6.21 -8.64
N SER A 102 4.80 7.48 -8.90
CA SER A 102 3.82 8.52 -9.20
C SER A 102 3.19 8.37 -10.59
N VAL A 103 1.90 8.71 -10.67
CA VAL A 103 1.23 8.94 -11.96
C VAL A 103 1.60 10.36 -12.40
N PRO A 104 1.92 10.63 -13.69
CA PRO A 104 2.20 11.98 -14.12
C PRO A 104 0.95 12.82 -13.89
N LYS A 105 1.04 13.73 -12.92
CA LYS A 105 0.15 14.89 -12.83
C LYS A 105 0.52 15.74 -14.06
N ALA A 106 -0.44 15.92 -14.97
CA ALA A 106 -0.28 16.89 -16.04
C ALA A 106 0.11 18.24 -15.43
N PRO A 107 0.96 19.05 -16.11
CA PRO A 107 1.44 20.30 -15.55
C PRO A 107 0.26 21.21 -15.17
N ASP A 108 0.40 21.77 -13.98
CA ASP A 108 -0.48 22.66 -13.25
C ASP A 108 -1.12 23.74 -14.12
N ASP A 109 -2.44 23.71 -14.25
CA ASP A 109 -3.23 24.90 -14.59
C ASP A 109 -4.53 24.87 -13.76
N SER A 110 -4.64 25.87 -12.88
CA SER A 110 -5.68 26.09 -11.87
C SER A 110 -5.66 25.18 -10.63
N MET A 111 -5.30 25.81 -9.52
CA MET A 111 -5.52 25.35 -8.15
C MET A 111 -7.03 25.31 -7.82
N VAL A 112 -7.77 24.43 -8.48
CA VAL A 112 -8.96 23.81 -7.92
C VAL A 112 -8.44 22.52 -7.33
N ARG A 113 -8.31 22.44 -5.99
CA ARG A 113 -8.13 21.13 -5.36
C ARG A 113 -9.19 20.24 -5.96
N SER A 114 -8.76 19.17 -6.63
CA SER A 114 -9.68 18.16 -7.10
C SER A 114 -10.58 17.81 -5.89
N PRO A 115 -11.93 17.78 -5.99
CA PRO A 115 -12.79 17.28 -4.90
C PRO A 115 -12.31 15.95 -4.29
N TRP A 116 -11.53 15.25 -5.11
CA TRP A 116 -10.85 13.97 -5.00
C TRP A 116 -9.45 14.03 -4.34
N GLU A 117 -8.90 15.19 -3.95
CA GLU A 117 -7.66 15.33 -3.14
C GLU A 117 -8.02 15.52 -1.65
N GLY A 118 -9.05 14.81 -1.18
CA GLY A 118 -9.58 14.87 0.18
C GLY A 118 -9.13 13.70 1.07
N MET A 119 -9.69 13.63 2.27
CA MET A 119 -9.43 12.56 3.26
C MET A 119 -9.60 11.14 2.71
N TRP A 120 -10.40 10.98 1.65
CA TRP A 120 -10.74 9.68 1.06
C TRP A 120 -9.87 9.28 -0.14
N HIS A 121 -8.82 10.03 -0.45
CA HIS A 121 -7.91 9.70 -1.56
C HIS A 121 -6.65 9.00 -1.09
N PHE A 122 -6.35 7.85 -1.71
CA PHE A 122 -5.22 7.02 -1.37
C PHE A 122 -4.24 6.95 -2.56
N ALA A 123 -3.14 7.69 -2.44
CA ALA A 123 -2.19 7.92 -3.54
C ALA A 123 -1.42 6.66 -3.99
N ASP A 124 -1.40 5.59 -3.20
CA ASP A 124 -0.66 4.37 -3.51
C ASP A 124 -1.39 3.42 -4.46
N ARG A 125 -2.67 3.71 -4.77
CA ARG A 125 -3.55 2.92 -5.62
C ARG A 125 -3.72 1.47 -5.15
N SER A 126 -3.43 1.18 -3.88
CA SER A 126 -3.71 -0.11 -3.26
C SER A 126 -5.22 -0.34 -3.16
N PRO A 127 -5.70 -1.59 -3.15
CA PRO A 127 -7.11 -1.87 -2.90
C PRO A 127 -7.61 -1.20 -1.62
N ILE A 128 -8.90 -0.86 -1.58
CA ILE A 128 -9.51 -0.20 -0.42
C ILE A 128 -10.70 -1.02 0.05
N THR A 129 -10.72 -1.34 1.35
CA THR A 129 -11.79 -2.11 1.99
C THR A 129 -12.58 -1.20 2.94
N VAL A 130 -13.87 -1.01 2.65
CA VAL A 130 -14.81 -0.33 3.55
C VAL A 130 -15.44 -1.36 4.48
N VAL A 131 -15.22 -1.22 5.78
CA VAL A 131 -15.72 -2.14 6.79
C VAL A 131 -16.95 -1.53 7.42
N CYS A 132 -18.05 -2.27 7.45
CA CYS A 132 -19.23 -1.88 8.19
C CYS A 132 -19.47 -2.86 9.33
N ALA A 133 -20.01 -2.35 10.44
CA ALA A 133 -20.42 -3.21 11.53
C ALA A 133 -21.60 -4.09 11.11
N GLY A 134 -21.62 -5.33 11.61
CA GLY A 134 -22.80 -6.18 11.48
C GLY A 134 -23.90 -5.78 12.46
N LEU A 135 -25.15 -6.01 12.08
CA LEU A 135 -26.30 -5.89 12.99
C LEU A 135 -26.15 -6.88 14.17
N PRO A 136 -26.30 -6.41 15.43
CA PRO A 136 -26.35 -7.30 16.59
C PRO A 136 -27.39 -8.39 16.43
N VAL A 137 -27.11 -9.58 16.99
CA VAL A 137 -27.97 -10.78 16.84
C VAL A 137 -29.41 -10.52 17.27
N GLU A 138 -29.58 -9.67 18.27
CA GLU A 138 -30.85 -9.32 18.89
C GLU A 138 -31.68 -8.36 18.03
N LEU A 139 -31.02 -7.63 17.13
CA LEU A 139 -31.63 -6.62 16.25
C LEU A 139 -31.75 -7.09 14.80
N ARG A 140 -31.15 -8.25 14.47
CA ARG A 140 -31.30 -8.84 13.14
C ARG A 140 -32.79 -9.09 12.85
N PRO A 141 -33.28 -8.74 11.65
CA PRO A 141 -34.61 -9.15 11.22
C PRO A 141 -34.76 -10.67 11.32
N SER A 142 -36.01 -11.15 11.29
CA SER A 142 -36.34 -12.58 11.47
C SER A 142 -35.30 -13.48 10.79
N GLN A 143 -34.81 -14.51 11.49
CA GLN A 143 -33.70 -15.40 11.05
C GLN A 143 -33.74 -15.76 9.55
N ALA A 144 -34.94 -15.91 8.98
CA ALA A 144 -35.17 -16.17 7.56
C ALA A 144 -34.54 -15.15 6.57
N LEU A 145 -34.29 -13.90 6.94
CA LEU A 145 -33.71 -12.90 6.01
C LEU A 145 -32.19 -12.77 6.18
N SER A 146 -31.64 -13.11 7.33
CA SER A 146 -30.25 -12.83 7.69
C SER A 146 -29.32 -14.05 7.74
N THR A 147 -29.82 -15.26 7.44
CA THR A 147 -29.01 -16.49 7.41
C THR A 147 -28.85 -17.04 5.99
N PRO A 148 -27.62 -17.35 5.52
CA PRO A 148 -27.36 -17.89 4.18
C PRO A 148 -28.11 -19.19 3.84
N GLU A 149 -28.53 -19.95 4.86
CA GLU A 149 -29.27 -21.20 4.71
C GLU A 149 -30.76 -20.99 4.39
N SER A 150 -31.25 -19.76 4.48
CA SER A 150 -32.64 -19.43 4.19
C SER A 150 -32.86 -19.14 2.69
N PRO A 151 -33.97 -19.61 2.09
CA PRO A 151 -34.31 -19.25 0.71
C PRO A 151 -34.56 -17.75 0.52
N ASP A 152 -34.91 -17.03 1.59
CA ASP A 152 -35.20 -15.59 1.57
C ASP A 152 -33.98 -14.76 2.01
N TYR A 153 -32.77 -15.33 2.02
CA TYR A 153 -31.56 -14.65 2.48
C TYR A 153 -31.25 -13.36 1.69
N VAL A 154 -31.05 -12.27 2.43
CA VAL A 154 -30.60 -10.96 1.91
C VAL A 154 -29.30 -10.59 2.60
N ALA A 155 -28.18 -10.72 1.87
CA ALA A 155 -26.84 -10.49 2.43
C ALA A 155 -26.62 -9.07 2.99
N LEU A 156 -27.25 -8.06 2.39
CA LEU A 156 -27.11 -6.66 2.80
C LEU A 156 -27.85 -6.34 4.11
N ASP A 157 -28.78 -7.20 4.53
CA ASP A 157 -29.58 -7.03 5.75
C ASP A 157 -28.77 -7.33 7.02
N ALA A 158 -27.57 -7.89 6.86
CA ALA A 158 -26.63 -8.10 7.95
C ALA A 158 -25.86 -6.82 8.35
N TYR A 159 -25.92 -5.74 7.57
CA TYR A 159 -25.15 -4.52 7.78
C TYR A 159 -25.89 -3.54 8.70
N ALA A 160 -25.20 -3.02 9.72
CA ALA A 160 -25.80 -2.13 10.71
C ALA A 160 -26.25 -0.78 10.13
N ASP A 161 -25.54 -0.30 9.10
CA ASP A 161 -25.87 0.95 8.41
C ASP A 161 -25.53 0.83 6.92
N LEU A 162 -26.49 0.27 6.16
CA LEU A 162 -26.32 0.04 4.73
C LEU A 162 -26.25 1.34 3.93
N ASP A 163 -27.04 2.34 4.32
CA ASP A 163 -27.12 3.62 3.59
C ASP A 163 -25.79 4.38 3.74
N ALA A 164 -25.25 4.47 4.97
CA ALA A 164 -23.94 5.07 5.19
C ALA A 164 -22.82 4.29 4.48
N LEU A 165 -22.89 2.96 4.44
CA LEU A 165 -21.94 2.14 3.71
C LEU A 165 -21.95 2.47 2.21
N LEU A 166 -23.13 2.56 1.59
CA LEU A 166 -23.24 2.85 0.16
C LEU A 166 -22.80 4.29 -0.16
N GLU A 167 -23.16 5.26 0.69
CA GLU A 167 -22.71 6.64 0.54
C GLU A 167 -21.18 6.73 0.61
N LEU A 168 -20.58 6.11 1.62
CA LEU A 168 -19.13 6.11 1.83
C LEU A 168 -18.41 5.35 0.71
N HIS A 169 -18.90 4.18 0.32
CA HIS A 169 -18.36 3.40 -0.80
C HIS A 169 -18.33 4.24 -2.08
N SER A 170 -19.42 4.94 -2.40
CA SER A 170 -19.49 5.78 -3.59
C SER A 170 -18.51 6.95 -3.54
N HIS A 171 -18.34 7.58 -2.38
CA HIS A 171 -17.37 8.67 -2.18
C HIS A 171 -15.93 8.18 -2.31
N VAL A 172 -15.59 7.05 -1.69
CA VAL A 172 -14.24 6.47 -1.78
C VAL A 172 -13.96 6.00 -3.21
N TYR A 173 -14.91 5.34 -3.86
CA TYR A 173 -14.77 4.92 -5.26
C TYR A 173 -14.57 6.11 -6.19
N ALA A 174 -15.39 7.16 -6.03
CA ALA A 174 -15.24 8.39 -6.77
C ALA A 174 -13.83 8.96 -6.58
N ALA A 175 -13.39 9.16 -5.33
CA ALA A 175 -12.08 9.71 -4.98
C ALA A 175 -10.87 8.89 -5.50
N ASN A 176 -11.05 7.61 -5.83
CA ASN A 176 -9.98 6.71 -6.25
C ASN A 176 -10.30 6.03 -7.59
N PRO A 177 -10.37 6.78 -8.70
CA PRO A 177 -10.77 6.24 -9.99
C PRO A 177 -9.80 5.15 -10.47
N GLY A 178 -10.35 3.99 -10.83
CA GLY A 178 -9.57 2.84 -11.31
C GLY A 178 -8.86 2.04 -10.21
N VAL A 179 -9.18 2.29 -8.93
CA VAL A 179 -8.78 1.43 -7.80
C VAL A 179 -9.95 0.50 -7.43
N SER A 180 -9.64 -0.72 -6.98
CA SER A 180 -10.67 -1.64 -6.48
C SER A 180 -11.13 -1.21 -5.09
N VAL A 181 -12.42 -0.92 -4.96
CA VAL A 181 -13.05 -0.58 -3.68
C VAL A 181 -14.14 -1.60 -3.38
N HIS A 182 -13.95 -2.37 -2.32
CA HIS A 182 -14.90 -3.38 -1.86
C HIS A 182 -15.37 -3.08 -0.43
N HIS A 183 -16.44 -3.74 -0.02
CA HIS A 183 -16.97 -3.63 1.33
C HIS A 183 -17.10 -5.01 1.97
N THR A 184 -16.99 -5.06 3.29
CA THR A 184 -17.17 -6.29 4.06
C THR A 184 -17.67 -5.98 5.47
N LEU A 185 -18.19 -7.00 6.14
CA LEU A 185 -18.47 -6.95 7.57
C LEU A 185 -17.17 -7.10 8.36
N SER A 186 -17.15 -6.62 9.61
CA SER A 186 -15.97 -6.72 10.47
C SER A 186 -15.45 -8.15 10.67
N ASP A 187 -16.32 -9.16 10.61
CA ASP A 187 -15.97 -10.59 10.74
C ASP A 187 -15.53 -11.24 9.41
N GLY A 188 -15.76 -10.57 8.29
CA GLY A 188 -15.34 -11.00 6.95
C GLY A 188 -13.97 -10.47 6.52
N LEU A 189 -13.24 -9.77 7.41
CA LEU A 189 -11.92 -9.23 7.11
C LEU A 189 -10.88 -10.35 6.92
N THR A 190 -10.16 -10.29 5.82
CA THR A 190 -9.07 -11.21 5.52
C THR A 190 -7.71 -10.61 5.88
N SER A 191 -6.66 -11.45 5.89
CA SER A 191 -5.29 -10.97 6.07
C SER A 191 -4.82 -10.03 4.95
N GLU A 192 -5.44 -10.09 3.77
CA GLU A 192 -5.11 -9.21 2.65
C GLU A 192 -5.72 -7.81 2.86
N ASP A 193 -6.96 -7.74 3.35
CA ASP A 193 -7.66 -6.49 3.66
C ASP A 193 -6.92 -5.64 4.69
N VAL A 194 -6.42 -6.28 5.77
CA VAL A 194 -5.68 -5.59 6.84
C VAL A 194 -4.30 -5.11 6.42
N THR A 195 -3.79 -5.54 5.26
CA THR A 195 -2.53 -5.06 4.68
C THR A 195 -2.72 -3.92 3.68
N ASN A 196 -3.97 -3.61 3.33
CA ASN A 196 -4.39 -2.57 2.40
C ASN A 196 -5.08 -1.40 3.17
N HIS A 197 -5.71 -0.46 2.46
CA HIS A 197 -6.42 0.63 3.12
C HIS A 197 -7.74 0.15 3.70
N LEU A 198 -7.93 0.41 5.00
CA LEU A 198 -9.17 0.15 5.72
C LEU A 198 -9.89 1.47 6.02
N VAL A 199 -11.18 1.50 5.69
CA VAL A 199 -12.11 2.57 6.05
C VAL A 199 -13.17 1.98 6.97
N LEU A 200 -13.38 2.59 8.14
CA LEU A 200 -14.28 2.12 9.20
C LEU A 200 -15.43 3.11 9.43
#